data_AF-A0A3G1LBC8-F1
#
_entry.id   AF-A0A3G1LBC8-F1
#
_cell.length_a   1.000
_cell.length_b   1.000
_cell.length_c   1.000
_cell.angle_alpha   90.00
_cell.angle_beta   90.00
_cell.angle_gamma   90.00
#
_symmetry.space_group_name_H-M   'P 1'
#
loop_
_entity.id
_entity.type
_entity.pdbx_description
1 polymer ?
#
loop_
_entity_poly.entity_id
_entity_poly.type
_entity_poly.pdbx_seq_one_letter_code
_entity_poly.pdbx_strand_id
1 'polypeptide(L)'
;IMLSAGLGLFFYVNQNSFANGENYFKLSSDSKLLTQNAAQDRLFYTLKTGETVANISKSQGISLSVIWSLNKHLYSSESEMM
;
A
#
# COMPACT_ATOMS: atom_id res chain seq x y z
N ILE A 1 -9.67 45.25 -15.83
CA ILE A 1 -9.77 44.28 -14.72
C ILE A 1 -9.52 42.91 -15.34
N MET A 2 -8.33 42.35 -15.11
CA MET A 2 -7.97 41.02 -15.58
C MET A 2 -8.62 39.99 -14.65
N LEU A 3 -9.42 39.06 -15.18
CA LEU A 3 -9.79 37.84 -14.46
C LEU A 3 -8.99 36.67 -15.04
N SER A 4 -8.09 36.14 -14.22
CA SER A 4 -7.45 34.84 -14.41
C SER A 4 -8.52 33.75 -14.38
N ALA A 5 -8.66 33.01 -15.48
CA ALA A 5 -9.41 31.76 -15.52
C ALA A 5 -8.39 30.63 -15.77
N GLY A 6 -8.22 29.76 -14.77
CA GLY A 6 -7.25 28.67 -14.81
C GLY A 6 -7.45 27.77 -16.02
N LEU A 7 -6.33 27.33 -16.61
CA LEU A 7 -6.30 26.28 -17.63
C LEU A 7 -6.78 24.95 -17.04
N GLY A 8 -8.09 24.74 -17.03
CA GLY A 8 -8.70 23.42 -16.98
C GLY A 8 -8.99 22.97 -18.41
N LEU A 9 -8.21 22.04 -18.95
CA LEU A 9 -8.55 21.34 -20.19
C LEU A 9 -9.76 20.43 -19.92
N PHE A 10 -10.97 20.94 -20.14
CA PHE A 10 -12.18 20.13 -20.13
C PHE A 10 -12.39 19.52 -21.52
N PHE A 11 -12.09 18.24 -21.67
CA PHE A 11 -12.44 17.51 -22.89
C PHE A 11 -13.90 17.05 -22.81
N TYR A 12 -14.75 17.59 -23.69
CA TYR A 12 -16.09 17.08 -23.92
C TYR A 12 -16.00 15.83 -24.79
N VAL A 13 -16.12 14.64 -24.19
CA VAL A 13 -16.10 13.37 -24.93
C VAL A 13 -17.52 13.07 -25.43
N ASN A 14 -17.67 12.87 -26.74
CA ASN A 14 -18.92 12.43 -27.35
C ASN A 14 -19.25 10.99 -26.88
N GLN A 15 -20.41 10.82 -26.24
CA GLN A 15 -20.84 9.55 -25.63
C GLN A 15 -21.07 8.40 -26.65
N ASN A 16 -21.07 8.68 -27.96
CA ASN A 16 -21.25 7.68 -29.01
C ASN A 16 -19.93 7.08 -29.51
N SER A 17 -18.78 7.55 -29.01
CA SER A 17 -17.49 6.93 -29.28
C SER A 17 -17.25 5.83 -28.26
N PHE A 18 -17.81 4.64 -28.49
CA PHE A 18 -17.44 3.42 -27.77
C PHE A 18 -16.03 3.01 -28.20
N ALA A 19 -15.01 3.75 -27.77
CA ALA A 19 -13.65 3.26 -27.83
C ALA A 19 -13.58 2.03 -26.91
N ASN A 20 -13.05 0.92 -27.44
CA ASN A 20 -12.79 -0.29 -26.66
C ASN A 20 -12.12 0.10 -25.33
N GLY A 21 -12.52 -0.52 -24.22
CA GLY A 21 -12.10 -0.16 -22.86
C GLY A 21 -10.58 -0.14 -22.60
N GLU A 22 -9.77 -0.55 -23.59
CA GLU A 22 -8.31 -0.51 -23.63
C GLU A 22 -7.75 0.87 -24.06
N ASN A 23 -8.54 1.70 -24.76
CA ASN A 23 -8.07 2.97 -25.34
C ASN A 23 -8.04 4.13 -24.32
N TYR A 24 -8.58 3.91 -23.11
CA TYR A 24 -8.58 4.87 -22.01
C TYR A 24 -8.07 4.22 -20.72
N PHE A 25 -6.93 4.70 -20.22
CA PHE A 25 -6.36 4.24 -18.94
C PHE A 25 -7.16 4.82 -17.76
N LYS A 26 -7.79 3.95 -16.97
CA LYS A 26 -8.44 4.33 -15.70
C LYS A 26 -7.41 4.23 -14.56
N LEU A 27 -7.22 5.33 -13.83
CA LEU A 27 -6.36 5.40 -12.63
C LEU A 27 -6.80 4.42 -11.52
N SER A 28 -8.09 4.11 -11.45
CA SER A 28 -8.67 3.11 -10.56
C SER A 28 -9.37 2.02 -11.37
N SER A 29 -9.17 0.76 -10.97
CA SER A 29 -9.89 -0.38 -11.55
C SER A 29 -10.94 -0.86 -10.57
N ASP A 30 -12.20 -0.96 -11.02
CA ASP A 30 -13.31 -1.49 -10.22
C ASP A 30 -13.10 -2.98 -9.88
N SER A 31 -12.27 -3.67 -10.66
CA SER A 31 -11.85 -5.06 -10.38
C SER A 31 -10.79 -5.14 -9.27
N LYS A 32 -10.07 -4.04 -8.99
CA LYS A 32 -9.06 -3.99 -7.93
C LYS A 32 -9.72 -3.50 -6.64
N LEU A 33 -10.06 -4.44 -5.76
CA LEU A 33 -10.56 -4.12 -4.43
C LEU A 33 -9.49 -3.33 -3.65
N LEU A 34 -9.74 -2.04 -3.42
CA LEU A 34 -8.78 -1.14 -2.75
C LEU A 34 -8.41 -1.62 -1.34
N THR A 35 -9.32 -2.33 -0.67
CA THR A 35 -9.14 -2.94 0.65
C THR A 35 -8.04 -4.00 0.69
N GLN A 36 -7.73 -4.67 -0.44
CA GLN A 36 -6.69 -5.70 -0.50
C GLN A 36 -5.27 -5.12 -0.61
N ASN A 37 -5.11 -3.88 -1.11
CA ASN A 37 -3.79 -3.24 -1.16
C ASN A 37 -3.26 -2.90 0.25
N ALA A 38 -4.13 -2.51 1.19
CA ALA A 38 -3.73 -2.18 2.55
C ALA A 38 -3.11 -3.38 3.30
N ALA A 39 -3.51 -4.61 2.95
CA ALA A 39 -2.92 -5.84 3.49
C ALA A 39 -1.54 -6.18 2.88
N GLN A 40 -1.16 -5.56 1.75
CA GLN A 40 0.15 -5.74 1.12
C GLN A 40 1.22 -4.83 1.73
N ASP A 41 0.82 -3.68 2.28
CA ASP A 41 1.76 -2.73 2.90
C ASP A 41 2.32 -3.22 4.24
N ARG A 42 1.60 -4.12 4.93
CA ARG A 42 2.03 -4.69 6.21
C ARG A 42 1.58 -6.13 6.36
N LEU A 43 2.56 -7.02 6.56
CA LEU A 43 2.31 -8.42 6.89
C LEU A 43 2.49 -8.65 8.39
N PHE A 44 1.46 -9.20 9.04
CA PHE A 44 1.53 -9.63 10.44
C PHE A 44 1.79 -11.13 10.52
N TYR A 45 2.68 -11.54 11.43
CA TYR A 45 3.03 -12.94 11.63
C TYR A 45 2.96 -13.31 13.12
N THR A 46 2.31 -14.43 13.43
CA THR A 46 2.22 -14.96 14.79
C THR A 46 3.31 -15.99 15.03
N LEU A 47 4.19 -15.73 15.99
CA LEU A 47 5.23 -16.68 16.40
C LEU A 47 4.61 -17.96 16.96
N LYS A 48 5.08 -19.11 16.49
CA LYS A 48 4.66 -20.43 16.98
C LYS A 48 5.65 -20.98 17.99
N THR A 49 5.17 -21.80 18.93
CA THR A 49 6.02 -22.49 19.91
C THR A 49 7.09 -23.31 19.21
N GLY A 50 8.35 -23.13 19.62
CA GLY A 50 9.52 -23.82 19.03
C GLY A 50 10.12 -23.12 17.81
N GLU A 51 9.46 -22.08 17.27
CA GLU A 51 10.04 -21.21 16.26
C GLU A 51 10.88 -20.10 16.90
N THR A 52 11.90 -19.62 16.18
CA THR A 52 12.73 -18.50 16.62
C THR A 52 12.73 -17.40 15.56
N VAL A 53 12.95 -16.15 16.00
CA VAL A 53 13.10 -15.01 15.08
C VAL A 53 14.26 -15.23 14.09
N ALA A 54 15.30 -15.96 14.50
CA ALA A 54 16.40 -16.37 13.62
C ALA A 54 15.94 -17.30 12.48
N ASN A 55 15.04 -18.25 12.77
CA ASN A 55 14.48 -19.14 11.75
C ASN A 55 13.63 -18.36 10.74
N ILE A 56 12.84 -17.39 11.21
CA ILE A 56 12.02 -16.51 10.35
C ILE A 56 12.90 -15.63 9.47
N SER A 57 13.92 -15.00 10.07
CA SER A 57 14.92 -14.19 9.36
C SER A 57 15.55 -14.97 8.20
N LYS A 58 15.97 -16.22 8.46
CA LYS A 58 16.55 -17.10 7.44
C LYS A 58 15.54 -17.49 6.35
N SER A 59 14.30 -17.80 6.74
CA SER A 59 13.23 -18.20 5.81
C SER A 59 12.84 -17.08 4.85
N GLN A 60 12.79 -15.84 5.34
CA GLN A 60 12.38 -14.66 4.55
C GLN A 60 13.55 -13.97 3.85
N GLY A 61 14.80 -14.35 4.13
CA GLY A 61 15.99 -13.68 3.59
C GLY A 61 16.19 -12.26 4.12
N ILE A 62 15.63 -11.93 5.29
CA ILE A 62 15.69 -10.59 5.91
C ILE A 62 16.60 -10.65 7.12
N SER A 63 17.52 -9.69 7.26
CA SER A 63 18.44 -9.65 8.42
C SER A 63 17.72 -9.35 9.74
N LEU A 64 18.24 -9.91 10.85
CA LEU A 64 17.72 -9.66 12.19
C LEU A 64 17.72 -8.17 12.58
N SER A 65 18.72 -7.39 12.13
CA SER A 65 18.80 -5.95 12.39
C SER A 65 17.65 -5.17 11.75
N VAL A 66 17.20 -5.59 10.55
CA VAL A 66 16.05 -4.98 9.87
C VAL A 66 14.75 -5.37 10.58
N ILE A 67 14.60 -6.63 10.99
CA ILE A 67 13.43 -7.06 11.78
C ILE A 67 13.36 -6.25 13.08
N TRP A 68 14.48 -6.07 13.76
CA TRP A 68 14.55 -5.28 14.98
C TRP A 68 14.22 -3.80 14.75
N SER A 69 14.82 -3.14 13.76
CA SER A 69 14.62 -1.71 13.54
C SER A 69 13.16 -1.36 13.25
N LEU A 70 12.43 -2.24 12.57
CA LEU A 70 11.01 -2.09 12.26
C LEU A 70 10.11 -2.34 13.48
N ASN A 71 10.44 -3.32 14.33
CA ASN A 71 9.55 -3.79 15.40
C ASN A 71 9.95 -3.32 16.82
N LYS A 72 11.11 -2.68 17.01
CA LYS A 72 11.64 -2.29 18.34
C LYS A 72 10.67 -1.48 19.20
N HIS A 73 9.77 -0.72 18.58
CA HIS A 73 8.78 0.10 19.28
C HIS A 73 7.71 -0.75 20.01
N LEU A 74 7.53 -2.00 19.60
CA LEU A 74 6.61 -2.95 20.25
C LEU A 74 7.21 -3.64 21.48
N TYR A 75 8.52 -3.51 21.67
CA TYR A 75 9.28 -4.19 22.72
C TYR A 75 10.01 -3.22 23.66
N SER A 76 9.85 -1.92 23.44
CA SER A 76 10.34 -0.84 24.32
C SER A 76 9.39 -0.67 25.50
N SER A 77 9.90 -0.39 26.71
CA SER A 77 9.07 -0.14 27.90
C SER A 77 8.06 1.02 27.77
N GLU A 78 8.19 1.87 26.74
CA GLU A 78 7.18 2.89 26.41
C GLU A 78 5.90 2.31 25.78
N SER A 79 5.89 1.06 25.34
CA SER A 79 4.70 0.43 24.74
C SER A 79 3.64 0.00 25.76
N GLU A 80 3.94 0.06 27.07
CA GLU A 80 2.97 -0.23 28.15
C GLU A 80 2.08 0.97 28.53
N MET A 81 2.33 2.16 27.97
CA MET A 81 1.58 3.40 28.27
C MET A 81 0.50 3.76 27.23
N MET A 82 -0.13 2.79 26.57
CA MET A 82 -1.34 2.99 25.75
C MET A 82 -2.45 2.02 26.11
#